data_AF-A0A2L0TMX0-F1
#
_entry.id   AF-A0A2L0TMX0-F1
#
_cell.length_a   1.000
_cell.length_b   1.000
_cell.length_c   1.000
_cell.angle_alpha   90.00
_cell.angle_beta   90.00
_cell.angle_gamma   90.00
#
_symmetry.space_group_name_H-M   'P 1'
#
loop_
_entity.id
_entity.type
_entity.pdbx_description
1 polymer ?
#
loop_
_entity_poly.entity_id
_entity_poly.type
_entity_poly.pdbx_seq_one_letter_code
_entity_poly.pdbx_strand_id
1 'polypeptide(L)' 'MSRNTTDRPRMAAIYAPGTVRARRWHGDGDVRGYRPPRGWTARADLTDLHPITGHTLPRAAWWIVETKE' A
#
# COMPACT_ATOMS: atom_id res chain seq x y z
N MET A 1 -15.80 -7.35 -34.19
CA MET A 1 -14.92 -8.21 -33.36
C MET A 1 -15.28 -7.98 -31.90
N SER A 2 -16.10 -8.87 -31.33
CA SER A 2 -16.61 -8.74 -29.96
C SER A 2 -15.55 -9.19 -28.97
N ARG A 3 -15.01 -8.27 -28.17
CA ARG A 3 -14.04 -8.56 -27.12
C ARG A 3 -14.79 -9.14 -25.93
N ASN A 4 -14.71 -10.46 -25.73
CA ASN A 4 -15.12 -11.12 -24.49
C ASN A 4 -14.16 -10.70 -23.37
N THR A 5 -14.43 -9.57 -22.71
CA THR A 5 -13.87 -9.30 -21.39
C THR A 5 -14.46 -10.32 -20.43
N THR A 6 -13.64 -11.28 -20.03
CA THR A 6 -13.97 -12.23 -18.96
C THR A 6 -14.43 -11.44 -17.73
N ASP A 7 -15.73 -11.38 -17.51
CA ASP A 7 -16.39 -10.75 -16.36
C ASP A 7 -16.16 -11.64 -15.14
N ARG A 8 -14.90 -11.64 -14.65
CA ARG A 8 -14.58 -12.25 -13.36
C ARG A 8 -14.90 -11.19 -12.31
N PRO A 9 -15.83 -11.45 -11.38
CA PRO A 9 -16.07 -10.54 -10.28
C PRO A 9 -14.74 -10.36 -9.52
N ARG A 10 -14.20 -9.14 -9.57
CA ARG A 10 -13.00 -8.79 -8.80
C ARG A 10 -13.42 -8.78 -7.34
N MET A 11 -13.10 -9.83 -6.60
CA MET A 11 -13.25 -9.85 -5.15
C MET A 11 -12.37 -8.75 -4.56
N ALA A 12 -13.00 -7.65 -4.12
CA ALA A 12 -12.32 -6.61 -3.38
C ALA A 12 -12.09 -7.11 -1.96
N ALA A 13 -10.85 -7.06 -1.48
CA ALA A 13 -10.59 -7.29 -0.07
C ALA A 13 -11.32 -6.21 0.76
N ILE A 14 -12.22 -6.65 1.64
CA ILE A 14 -12.92 -5.78 2.60
C ILE A 14 -12.02 -5.69 3.82
N TYR A 15 -11.61 -4.46 4.15
CA TYR A 15 -10.78 -4.18 5.31
C TYR A 15 -11.62 -3.54 6.39
N ALA A 16 -11.43 -3.97 7.65
CA ALA A 16 -12.04 -3.33 8.80
C ALA A 16 -11.40 -1.94 9.03
N PRO A 17 -12.15 -0.96 9.55
CA PRO A 17 -11.58 0.30 10.05
C PRO A 17 -10.40 0.06 10.99
N GLY A 18 -9.35 0.87 10.87
CA GLY A 18 -8.10 0.71 11.62
C GLY A 18 -7.13 -0.33 11.05
N THR A 19 -7.49 -1.04 9.97
CA THR A 19 -6.54 -1.95 9.32
C THR A 19 -5.35 -1.18 8.76
N VAL A 20 -4.14 -1.62 9.15
CA VAL A 20 -2.88 -1.09 8.61
C VAL A 20 -2.33 -2.04 7.56
N ARG A 21 -1.91 -1.48 6.42
CA ARG A 21 -1.11 -2.20 5.43
C ARG A 21 0.10 -1.39 5.04
N ALA A 22 1.18 -2.08 4.69
CA ALA A 22 2.42 -1.46 4.28
C ALA A 22 2.84 -1.97 2.90
N ARG A 23 3.32 -1.05 2.08
CA ARG A 23 3.91 -1.36 0.77
C ARG A 23 5.27 -0.71 0.66
N ARG A 24 6.27 -1.49 0.23
CA ARG A 24 7.59 -0.95 -0.07
C ARG A 24 7.52 -0.04 -1.31
N TRP A 25 8.11 1.13 -1.23
CA TRP A 25 8.29 2.02 -2.37
C TRP A 25 9.46 1.53 -3.22
N HIS A 26 9.23 1.38 -4.53
CA HIS A 26 10.23 0.84 -5.46
C HIS A 26 10.97 1.91 -6.26
N GLY A 27 10.67 3.21 -6.05
CA GLY A 27 11.44 4.31 -6.64
C GLY A 27 10.86 4.90 -7.93
N ASP A 28 9.66 4.52 -8.36
CA ASP A 28 9.01 5.11 -9.53
C ASP A 28 8.28 6.41 -9.15
N GLY A 29 9.05 7.50 -9.00
CA GLY A 29 8.55 8.85 -8.69
C GLY A 29 8.79 9.34 -7.25
N ASP A 30 8.19 10.49 -6.91
CA ASP A 30 8.21 11.03 -5.54
C ASP A 30 7.21 10.27 -4.65
N VAL A 31 7.71 9.64 -3.59
CA VAL A 31 6.91 8.91 -2.60
C VAL A 31 5.83 9.79 -1.96
N ARG A 32 6.05 11.10 -1.84
CA ARG A 32 5.08 12.07 -1.30
C ARG A 32 3.89 12.31 -2.24
N GLY A 33 4.05 11.99 -3.52
CA GLY A 33 2.99 12.08 -4.53
C GLY A 33 1.93 11.00 -4.40
N TYR A 34 2.14 9.98 -3.55
CA TYR A 34 1.18 8.90 -3.38
C TYR A 34 -0.17 9.40 -2.87
N ARG A 35 -1.24 9.00 -3.56
CA ARG A 35 -2.63 9.27 -3.17
C ARG A 35 -3.31 7.95 -2.79
N PRO A 36 -3.71 7.75 -1.52
CA PRO A 36 -4.41 6.56 -1.13
C PRO A 36 -5.81 6.47 -1.75
N PRO A 37 -6.39 5.27 -1.85
CA PRO A 37 -7.80 5.11 -2.19
C PRO A 37 -8.72 5.83 -1.19
N ARG A 38 -9.95 6.13 -1.59
CA ARG A 38 -10.95 6.74 -0.68
C ARG A 38 -11.15 5.90 0.58
N GLY A 39 -11.26 6.57 1.73
CA GLY A 39 -11.41 5.92 3.03
C GLY A 39 -10.13 5.29 3.56
N TRP A 40 -8.97 5.71 3.04
CA TRP A 40 -7.65 5.35 3.54
C TRP A 40 -6.83 6.61 3.76
N THR A 41 -6.12 6.65 4.87
CA THR A 41 -5.04 7.61 5.09
C THR A 41 -3.72 6.94 4.72
N ALA A 42 -2.74 7.71 4.26
CA ALA A 42 -1.41 7.19 3.93
C ALA A 42 -0.32 8.11 4.45
N ARG A 43 0.80 7.49 4.84
CA ARG A 43 2.03 8.16 5.20
C ARG A 43 3.22 7.48 4.53
N ALA A 44 4.19 8.29 4.13
CA ALA A 44 5.47 7.81 3.65
C ALA A 44 6.50 7.83 4.78
N ASP A 45 7.10 6.69 5.08
CA ASP A 45 8.11 6.52 6.11
C ASP A 45 9.40 5.95 5.52
N LEU A 46 10.53 6.58 5.83
CA LEU A 46 11.86 6.01 5.58
C LEU A 46 12.32 5.32 6.85
N THR A 47 12.42 4.00 6.80
CA THR A 47 12.77 3.19 7.97
C THR A 47 13.63 1.98 7.60
N ASP A 48 14.51 1.61 8.51
CA ASP A 48 15.28 0.38 8.53
C ASP A 48 14.59 -0.74 9.34
N LEU A 49 13.35 -0.52 9.79
CA LEU A 49 12.51 -1.53 10.42
C LEU A 49 11.32 -1.87 9.53
N HIS A 50 10.98 -3.14 9.41
CA HIS A 50 9.80 -3.56 8.67
C HIS A 50 8.54 -3.09 9.40
N PRO A 51 7.68 -2.25 8.77
CA PRO A 51 6.63 -1.50 9.47
C PRO A 51 5.53 -2.37 10.09
N ILE A 52 5.37 -3.62 9.65
CA ILE A 52 4.38 -4.55 10.20
C ILE A 52 5.01 -5.51 11.21
N THR A 53 6.24 -5.97 10.95
CA THR A 53 6.84 -7.09 11.70
C THR A 53 7.96 -6.65 12.64
N GLY A 54 8.39 -5.39 12.59
CA GLY A 54 9.47 -4.83 13.40
C GLY A 54 10.87 -5.35 13.07
N HIS A 55 11.02 -6.22 12.06
CA HIS A 55 12.32 -6.80 11.72
C HIS A 55 13.25 -5.78 11.08
N THR A 56 14.52 -5.81 11.43
CA THR A 56 15.53 -4.95 10.80
C THR A 56 15.70 -5.29 9.32
N LEU A 57 15.68 -4.27 8.48
CA LEU A 57 15.96 -4.34 7.06
C LEU A 57 17.47 -4.13 6.84
N PRO A 58 18.08 -4.77 5.83
CA PRO A 58 19.50 -4.57 5.51
C PRO A 58 19.86 -3.11 5.16
N ARG A 59 18.87 -2.31 4.74
CA ARG A 59 18.99 -0.88 4.42
C ARG A 59 17.66 -0.20 4.71
N ALA A 60 17.72 1.08 5.08
CA ALA A 60 16.53 1.92 5.15
C ALA A 60 15.83 1.94 3.78
N ALA A 61 14.51 1.78 3.80
CA ALA A 61 13.68 1.80 2.61
C ALA A 61 12.47 2.71 2.85
N TRP A 62 12.02 3.33 1.76
CA TRP A 62 10.75 4.06 1.78
C TRP A 62 9.59 3.07 1.78
N TRP A 63 8.63 3.32 2.66
CA TRP A 63 7.39 2.57 2.80
C TRP A 63 6.22 3.53 2.72
N ILE A 64 5.14 3.05 2.11
CA ILE A 64 3.83 3.68 2.20
C ILE A 64 3.03 2.84 3.19
N VAL A 65 2.68 3.45 4.31
CA VAL A 65 1.83 2.85 5.34
C VAL A 65 0.44 3.45 5.18
N GLU A 66 -0.55 2.61 4.92
CA GLU A 66 -1.93 3.01 4.77
C GLU A 66 -2.76 2.49 5.94
N THR A 67 -3.62 3.35 6.47
CA THR A 67 -4.57 3.01 7.55
C THR A 67 -5.99 3.22 7.04
N LYS A 68 -6.82 2.19 7.17
CA LYS A 68 -8.23 2.26 6.84
C LYS A 68 -8.95 3.17 7.84
N GLU A 69 -9.65 4.19 7.33
CA GLU A 69 -10.54 5.06 8.13
C GLU A 69 -11.71 4.26 8.72
#